data_AF-A0A661N8J9-F1
#
_entry.id   AF-A0A661N8J9-F1
#
_cell.length_a   1.000
_cell.length_b   1.000
_cell.length_c   1.000
_cell.angle_alpha   90.00
_cell.angle_beta   90.00
_cell.angle_gamma   90.00
#
_symmetry.space_group_name_H-M   'P 1'
#
loop_
_entity.id
_entity.type
_entity.pdbx_description
1 polymer ?
#
loop_
_entity_poly.entity_id
_entity_poly.type
_entity_poly.pdbx_seq_one_letter_code
_entity_poly.pdbx_strand_id
1 'polypeptide(L)'
;MPSPKHAADVERVLSRAAQECESRRGVWFGEGLPQGVRTAIEELGRSPSEAPAQIAFVEVTAVSPEGRASSDAELPELTCPIVGLSSSTLDDLGSLLGPPCDKGLQLTRLICPVAVFDFTSDGLRVREVRHGLTAADLQQQLSTTLWSGPDLKELGTH
;
A
#
# COMPACT_ATOMS: atom_id res chain seq x y z
N MET A 1 10.77 8.14 21.25
CA MET A 1 11.31 8.23 19.88
C MET A 1 11.02 6.93 19.17
N PRO A 2 10.54 6.94 17.92
CA PRO A 2 10.39 5.72 17.14
C PRO A 2 11.74 5.02 16.97
N SER A 3 11.73 3.69 16.86
CA SER A 3 12.96 2.94 16.61
C SER A 3 13.48 3.24 15.20
N PRO A 4 14.81 3.17 14.95
CA PRO A 4 15.38 3.39 13.62
C PRO A 4 14.78 2.45 12.56
N LYS A 5 14.44 1.21 12.95
CA LYS A 5 13.77 0.24 12.08
C LYS A 5 12.38 0.72 11.65
N HIS A 6 11.59 1.24 12.59
CA HIS A 6 10.27 1.76 12.29
C HIS A 6 10.31 2.98 11.36
N ALA A 7 11.27 3.88 11.57
CA ALA A 7 11.47 5.03 10.69
C ALA A 7 11.80 4.58 9.25
N ALA A 8 12.74 3.64 9.09
CA ALA A 8 13.10 3.10 7.78
C ALA A 8 11.95 2.34 7.10
N ASP A 9 11.10 1.66 7.87
CA ASP A 9 9.92 0.98 7.35
C ASP A 9 8.88 1.98 6.82
N VAL A 10 8.61 3.06 7.56
CA VAL A 10 7.72 4.15 7.09
C VAL A 10 8.29 4.83 5.86
N GLU A 11 9.57 5.22 5.88
CA GLU A 11 10.23 5.89 4.75
C GLU A 11 10.12 5.06 3.46
N ARG A 12 10.26 3.73 3.54
CA ARG A 12 10.09 2.84 2.39
C ARG A 12 8.67 2.89 1.81
N VAL A 13 7.65 2.88 2.68
CA VAL A 13 6.24 3.00 2.24
C VAL A 13 6.02 4.34 1.55
N LEU A 14 6.49 5.44 2.16
CA LEU A 14 6.30 6.79 1.61
C LEU A 14 7.00 6.96 0.27
N SER A 15 8.25 6.51 0.17
CA SER A 15 9.06 6.59 -1.06
C SER A 15 8.42 5.80 -2.18
N ARG A 16 7.98 4.56 -1.90
CA ARG A 16 7.33 3.74 -2.92
C ARG A 16 5.97 4.30 -3.33
N ALA A 17 5.18 4.81 -2.40
CA ALA A 17 3.89 5.44 -2.71
C ALA A 17 4.09 6.72 -3.56
N ALA A 18 5.13 7.52 -3.27
CA ALA A 18 5.49 8.68 -4.06
C ALA A 18 5.86 8.31 -5.51
N GLN A 19 6.57 7.19 -5.71
CA GLN A 19 6.84 6.66 -7.05
C GLN A 19 5.57 6.26 -7.83
N GLU A 20 4.51 5.85 -7.12
CA GLU A 20 3.24 5.54 -7.78
C GLU A 20 2.54 6.82 -8.33
N CYS A 21 2.91 7.98 -7.79
CA CYS A 21 2.35 9.28 -8.17
C CYS A 21 3.04 9.93 -9.36
N GLU A 22 4.27 9.52 -9.76
CA GLU A 22 5.07 10.27 -10.75
C GLU A 22 4.39 10.42 -12.12
N SER A 23 3.54 9.47 -12.48
CA SER A 23 2.81 9.46 -13.75
C SER A 23 1.40 10.07 -13.67
N ARG A 24 0.97 10.52 -12.49
CA ARG A 24 -0.41 10.93 -12.20
C ARG A 24 -0.49 12.43 -11.96
N ARG A 25 -1.51 13.08 -12.54
CA ARG A 25 -1.71 14.53 -12.37
C ARG A 25 -2.50 14.86 -11.11
N GLY A 26 -3.61 14.17 -10.86
CA GLY A 26 -4.42 14.35 -9.65
C GLY A 26 -4.23 13.19 -8.68
N VAL A 27 -3.94 13.49 -7.42
CA VAL A 27 -3.79 12.50 -6.35
C VAL A 27 -4.58 12.97 -5.14
N TRP A 28 -5.39 12.07 -4.58
CA TRP A 28 -6.09 12.32 -3.32
C TRP A 28 -5.36 11.61 -2.17
N PHE A 29 -5.19 12.30 -1.05
CA PHE A 29 -4.51 11.80 0.13
C PHE A 29 -5.46 11.81 1.32
N GLY A 30 -5.69 10.64 1.92
CA GLY A 30 -6.38 10.53 3.20
C GLY A 30 -5.53 10.99 4.38
N GLU A 31 -6.05 10.88 5.58
CA GLU A 31 -5.31 11.16 6.81
C GLU A 31 -4.23 10.11 7.09
N GLY A 32 -3.22 10.47 7.89
CA GLY A 32 -2.17 9.56 8.35
C GLY A 32 -1.02 9.38 7.35
N LEU A 33 -0.61 8.14 7.06
CA LEU A 33 0.48 7.82 6.13
C LEU A 33 0.39 8.54 4.76
N PRO A 34 -0.78 8.67 4.11
CA PRO A 34 -0.90 9.43 2.87
C PRO A 34 -0.45 10.89 2.96
N GLN A 35 -0.59 11.56 4.12
CA GLN A 35 -0.04 12.92 4.29
C GLN A 35 1.48 12.91 4.27
N GLY A 36 2.13 11.85 4.76
CA GLY A 36 3.57 11.64 4.59
C GLY A 36 3.98 11.51 3.12
N VAL A 37 3.15 10.85 2.30
CA VAL A 37 3.38 10.72 0.85
C VAL A 37 3.27 12.08 0.18
N ARG A 38 2.26 12.87 0.54
CA ARG A 38 2.09 14.25 0.07
C ARG A 38 3.32 15.09 0.36
N THR A 39 3.79 15.09 1.61
CA THR A 39 5.01 15.82 2.01
C THR A 39 6.23 15.37 1.20
N ALA A 40 6.43 14.06 1.04
CA ALA A 40 7.56 13.53 0.27
C ALA A 40 7.52 13.98 -1.22
N ILE A 41 6.33 14.08 -1.81
CA ILE A 41 6.17 14.58 -3.19
C ILE A 41 6.43 16.09 -3.27
N GLU A 42 5.93 16.86 -2.30
CA GLU A 42 6.15 18.31 -2.20
C GLU A 42 7.64 18.65 -2.02
N GLU A 43 8.38 17.87 -1.21
CA GLU A 43 9.83 17.98 -1.04
C GLU A 43 10.61 17.70 -2.33
N LEU A 44 10.08 16.85 -3.20
CA LEU A 44 10.62 16.61 -4.55
C LEU A 44 10.25 17.73 -5.54
N GLY A 45 9.67 18.84 -5.07
CA GLY A 45 9.31 20.01 -5.87
C GLY A 45 8.05 19.81 -6.71
N ARG A 46 7.22 18.81 -6.39
CA ARG A 46 5.99 18.51 -7.11
C ARG A 46 4.80 18.94 -6.27
N SER A 47 3.98 19.85 -6.79
CA SER A 47 2.73 20.23 -6.12
C SER A 47 1.61 19.28 -6.53
N PRO A 48 0.79 18.77 -5.59
CA PRO A 48 -0.44 18.06 -5.92
C PRO A 48 -1.30 18.95 -6.84
N SER A 49 -1.71 18.44 -8.00
CA SER A 49 -2.60 19.18 -8.89
C SER A 49 -4.02 19.20 -8.34
N GLU A 50 -4.75 20.30 -8.57
CA GLU A 50 -6.21 20.36 -8.37
C GLU A 50 -7.01 19.56 -9.42
N ALA A 51 -6.33 18.84 -10.32
CA ALA A 51 -6.97 17.95 -11.28
C ALA A 51 -7.77 16.84 -10.57
N PRO A 52 -8.86 16.33 -11.19
CA PRO A 52 -9.59 15.18 -10.66
C PRO A 52 -8.65 14.04 -10.27
N ALA A 53 -8.90 13.43 -9.10
CA ALA A 53 -8.07 12.37 -8.57
C ALA A 53 -8.00 11.19 -9.55
N GLN A 54 -6.78 10.82 -9.95
CA GLN A 54 -6.50 9.66 -10.79
C GLN A 54 -6.09 8.44 -9.95
N ILE A 55 -5.76 8.67 -8.69
CA ILE A 55 -5.39 7.67 -7.69
C ILE A 55 -5.66 8.27 -6.30
N ALA A 56 -6.07 7.43 -5.36
CA ALA A 56 -6.29 7.81 -3.98
C ALA A 56 -5.47 6.94 -3.04
N PHE A 57 -4.91 7.53 -1.99
CA PHE A 57 -4.19 6.82 -0.94
C PHE A 57 -4.94 6.90 0.39
N VAL A 58 -5.08 5.76 1.05
CA VAL A 58 -5.69 5.66 2.38
C VAL A 58 -4.82 4.85 3.31
N GLU A 59 -4.76 5.23 4.58
CA GLU A 59 -4.18 4.36 5.61
C GLU A 59 -5.17 3.25 5.96
N VAL A 60 -4.65 2.01 6.11
CA VAL A 60 -5.46 0.82 6.38
C VAL A 60 -4.84 -0.02 7.50
N THR A 61 -5.71 -0.57 8.35
CA THR A 61 -5.31 -1.43 9.48
C THR A 61 -5.61 -2.90 9.24
N ALA A 62 -6.57 -3.21 8.35
CA ALA A 62 -6.92 -4.56 7.95
C ALA A 62 -7.45 -4.54 6.51
N VAL A 63 -7.11 -5.57 5.74
CA VAL A 63 -7.51 -5.78 4.35
C VAL A 63 -7.83 -7.26 4.13
N SER A 64 -8.94 -7.54 3.45
CA SER A 64 -9.30 -8.89 3.05
C SER A 64 -8.53 -9.35 1.81
N PRO A 65 -8.49 -10.67 1.51
CA PRO A 65 -7.85 -11.20 0.29
C PRO A 65 -8.43 -10.66 -1.01
N GLU A 66 -9.68 -10.22 -0.99
CA GLU A 66 -10.42 -9.61 -2.10
C GLU A 66 -10.16 -8.10 -2.21
N GLY A 67 -9.35 -7.54 -1.31
CA GLY A 67 -8.99 -6.12 -1.30
C GLY A 67 -9.98 -5.22 -0.56
N ARG A 68 -10.84 -5.76 0.31
CA ARG A 68 -11.74 -4.94 1.14
C ARG A 68 -11.01 -4.47 2.39
N ALA A 69 -10.86 -3.16 2.53
CA ALA A 69 -10.11 -2.57 3.62
C ALA A 69 -10.97 -1.83 4.64
N SER A 70 -10.58 -1.95 5.91
CA SER A 70 -10.99 -1.05 6.97
C SER A 70 -10.08 0.18 6.97
N SER A 71 -10.68 1.36 6.84
CA SER A 71 -10.01 2.65 6.92
C SER A 71 -10.93 3.64 7.64
N ASP A 72 -10.35 4.54 8.43
CA ASP A 72 -11.07 5.64 9.05
C ASP A 72 -11.26 6.83 8.08
N ALA A 73 -10.77 6.71 6.84
CA ALA A 73 -10.89 7.75 5.84
C ALA A 73 -12.34 7.90 5.36
N GLU A 74 -12.91 9.09 5.57
CA GLU A 74 -14.13 9.54 4.90
C GLU A 74 -13.78 9.88 3.44
N LEU A 75 -13.88 8.88 2.56
CA LEU A 75 -13.62 9.09 1.14
C LEU A 75 -14.79 9.83 0.49
N PRO A 76 -14.52 10.89 -0.29
CA PRO A 76 -15.51 11.41 -1.22
C PRO A 76 -15.83 10.35 -2.28
N GLU A 77 -16.92 10.54 -3.05
CA GLU A 77 -17.24 9.65 -4.18
C GLU A 77 -16.13 9.71 -5.24
N LEU A 78 -15.15 8.80 -5.10
CA LEU A 78 -14.00 8.68 -5.98
C LEU A 78 -14.22 7.53 -6.96
N THR A 79 -13.99 7.80 -8.24
CA THR A 79 -14.09 6.79 -9.32
C THR A 79 -12.71 6.25 -9.73
N CYS A 80 -11.67 6.59 -8.97
CA CYS A 80 -10.28 6.23 -9.26
C CYS A 80 -9.78 5.04 -8.42
N PRO A 81 -8.68 4.38 -8.83
CA PRO A 81 -8.05 3.33 -8.04
C PRO A 81 -7.64 3.81 -6.64
N ILE A 82 -7.96 3.01 -5.62
CA ILE A 82 -7.59 3.25 -4.23
C ILE A 82 -6.39 2.35 -3.88
N VAL A 83 -5.36 2.94 -3.27
CA VAL A 83 -4.16 2.28 -2.76
C VAL A 83 -4.16 2.38 -1.24
N GLY A 84 -4.13 1.23 -0.58
CA GLY A 84 -3.94 1.15 0.87
C GLY A 84 -2.47 1.31 1.23
N LEU A 85 -2.20 2.07 2.29
CA LEU A 85 -0.90 2.21 2.92
C LEU A 85 -0.98 1.63 4.32
N SER A 86 0.02 0.85 4.70
CA SER A 86 0.13 0.33 6.06
C SER A 86 1.59 0.37 6.51
N SER A 87 1.81 0.55 7.80
CA SER A 87 3.13 0.46 8.44
C SER A 87 3.41 -0.92 9.06
N SER A 88 2.48 -1.88 8.90
CA SER A 88 2.58 -3.24 9.44
C SER A 88 3.83 -3.98 8.97
N THR A 89 4.50 -4.66 9.89
CA THR A 89 5.71 -5.41 9.60
C THR A 89 5.40 -6.83 9.09
N LEU A 90 6.43 -7.64 8.85
CA LEU A 90 6.25 -9.04 8.44
C LEU A 90 5.44 -9.84 9.47
N ASP A 91 5.70 -9.61 10.76
CA ASP A 91 5.05 -10.35 11.86
C ASP A 91 3.57 -9.97 12.00
N ASP A 92 3.20 -8.79 11.50
CA ASP A 92 1.83 -8.27 11.52
C ASP A 92 1.06 -8.65 10.23
N LEU A 93 1.73 -9.24 9.24
CA LEU A 93 1.18 -9.40 7.89
C LEU A 93 -0.09 -10.26 7.86
N GLY A 94 -0.15 -11.33 8.66
CA GLY A 94 -1.35 -12.16 8.77
C GLY A 94 -2.54 -11.47 9.43
N SER A 95 -2.28 -10.47 10.29
CA SER A 95 -3.34 -9.63 10.88
C SER A 95 -3.79 -8.54 9.90
N LEU A 96 -2.85 -7.97 9.14
CA LEU A 96 -3.15 -6.99 8.10
C LEU A 96 -3.95 -7.60 6.96
N LEU A 97 -3.51 -8.75 6.43
CA LEU A 97 -4.16 -9.50 5.36
C LEU A 97 -4.98 -10.65 5.97
N GLY A 98 -6.11 -10.25 6.54
CA GLY A 98 -6.96 -11.09 7.38
C GLY A 98 -8.02 -11.88 6.61
N PRO A 99 -9.07 -12.34 7.31
CA PRO A 99 -10.15 -13.11 6.68
C PRO A 99 -10.97 -12.27 5.68
N PRO A 100 -11.76 -12.92 4.81
CA PRO A 100 -12.71 -12.26 3.91
C PRO A 100 -13.61 -11.28 4.66
N CYS A 101 -13.89 -10.12 4.04
CA CYS A 101 -14.78 -9.11 4.57
C CYS A 101 -15.63 -8.53 3.43
N ASP A 102 -16.96 -8.52 3.60
CA ASP A 102 -17.87 -7.98 2.57
C ASP A 102 -18.03 -6.46 2.65
N LYS A 103 -17.45 -5.83 3.67
CA LYS A 103 -17.61 -4.40 3.96
C LYS A 103 -16.27 -3.69 3.91
N GLY A 104 -16.33 -2.41 3.56
CA GLY A 104 -15.17 -1.54 3.50
C GLY A 104 -14.79 -1.17 2.07
N LEU A 105 -13.68 -0.48 1.99
CA LEU A 105 -13.20 0.19 0.79
C LEU A 105 -12.53 -0.81 -0.14
N GLN A 106 -12.88 -0.79 -1.41
CA GLN A 106 -12.24 -1.65 -2.40
C GLN A 106 -10.88 -1.07 -2.78
N LEU A 107 -9.83 -1.72 -2.34
CA LEU A 107 -8.46 -1.44 -2.76
C LEU A 107 -8.17 -2.13 -4.09
N THR A 108 -7.31 -1.47 -4.85
CA THR A 108 -6.63 -2.05 -6.02
C THR A 108 -5.24 -2.54 -5.68
N ARG A 109 -4.61 -1.93 -4.66
CA ARG A 109 -3.25 -2.22 -4.21
C ARG A 109 -3.09 -1.94 -2.73
N LEU A 110 -2.17 -2.65 -2.10
CA LEU A 110 -1.65 -2.40 -0.76
C LEU A 110 -0.13 -2.22 -0.84
N ILE A 111 0.38 -1.16 -0.21
CA ILE A 111 1.82 -0.90 -0.03
C ILE A 111 2.11 -0.96 1.47
N CYS A 112 3.05 -1.82 1.86
CA CYS A 112 3.56 -1.91 3.21
C CYS A 112 5.09 -2.07 3.20
N PRO A 113 5.78 -1.98 4.36
CA PRO A 113 7.24 -2.00 4.43
C PRO A 113 7.90 -3.26 3.87
N VAL A 114 7.16 -4.37 3.73
CA VAL A 114 7.68 -5.67 3.31
C VAL A 114 7.35 -6.02 1.86
N ALA A 115 6.28 -5.46 1.29
CA ALA A 115 5.80 -5.84 -0.04
C ALA A 115 4.80 -4.85 -0.64
N VAL A 116 4.56 -5.00 -1.94
CA VAL A 116 3.42 -4.41 -2.66
C VAL A 116 2.54 -5.53 -3.15
N PHE A 117 1.25 -5.46 -2.82
CA PHE A 117 0.24 -6.43 -3.23
C PHE A 117 -0.78 -5.78 -4.16
N ASP A 118 -1.11 -6.46 -5.26
CA ASP A 118 -2.24 -6.11 -6.11
C ASP A 118 -3.43 -7.04 -5.77
N PHE A 119 -4.63 -6.47 -5.69
CA PHE A 119 -5.86 -7.23 -5.52
C PHE A 119 -6.51 -7.44 -6.89
N THR A 120 -6.65 -8.70 -7.30
CA THR A 120 -7.16 -9.08 -8.61
C THR A 120 -8.41 -9.93 -8.47
N SER A 121 -9.13 -10.17 -9.57
CA SER A 121 -10.25 -11.12 -9.58
C SER A 121 -9.85 -12.55 -9.22
N ASP A 122 -8.57 -12.90 -9.42
CA ASP A 122 -8.01 -14.23 -9.16
C ASP A 122 -7.42 -14.34 -7.74
N GLY A 123 -7.44 -13.24 -6.98
CA GLY A 123 -6.98 -13.16 -5.60
C GLY A 123 -5.79 -12.23 -5.40
N LEU A 124 -5.12 -12.44 -4.26
CA LEU A 124 -3.99 -11.63 -3.80
C LEU A 124 -2.71 -11.97 -4.56
N ARG A 125 -2.13 -10.96 -5.20
CA ARG A 125 -0.86 -11.09 -5.94
C ARG A 125 0.22 -10.24 -5.33
N VAL A 126 1.41 -10.80 -5.13
CA VAL A 126 2.60 -10.03 -4.78
C VAL A 126 3.25 -9.48 -6.05
N ARG A 127 3.51 -8.18 -6.05
CA ARG A 127 4.16 -7.44 -7.13
C ARG A 127 5.61 -7.10 -6.80
N GLU A 128 5.86 -6.70 -5.55
CA GLU A 128 7.19 -6.31 -5.08
C GLU A 128 7.44 -6.86 -3.68
N VAL A 129 8.69 -7.24 -3.39
CA VAL A 129 9.10 -7.79 -2.08
C VAL A 129 10.37 -7.11 -1.59
N ARG A 130 10.41 -6.71 -0.31
CA ARG A 130 11.59 -6.09 0.30
C ARG A 130 12.82 -6.99 0.15
N HIS A 131 13.96 -6.36 -0.13
CA HIS A 131 15.25 -7.04 -0.13
C HIS A 131 15.45 -7.94 1.10
N GLY A 132 15.98 -9.14 0.87
CA GLY A 132 16.17 -10.16 1.91
C GLY A 132 14.92 -10.92 2.31
N LEU A 133 13.76 -10.65 1.70
CA LEU A 133 12.55 -11.48 1.80
C LEU A 133 12.22 -12.10 0.44
N THR A 134 11.48 -13.20 0.49
CA THR A 134 10.94 -13.91 -0.67
C THR A 134 9.42 -13.98 -0.60
N ALA A 135 8.77 -14.29 -1.73
CA ALA A 135 7.33 -14.56 -1.73
C ALA A 135 6.95 -15.74 -0.80
N ALA A 136 7.86 -16.70 -0.59
CA ALA A 136 7.65 -17.81 0.34
C ALA A 136 7.63 -17.33 1.79
N ASP A 137 8.48 -16.38 2.17
CA ASP A 137 8.49 -15.79 3.51
C ASP A 137 7.18 -15.04 3.79
N LEU A 138 6.63 -14.34 2.79
CA LEU A 138 5.32 -13.70 2.90
C LEU A 138 4.21 -14.74 3.02
N GLN A 139 4.22 -15.79 2.20
CA GLN A 139 3.21 -16.85 2.23
C GLN A 139 3.14 -17.56 3.59
N GLN A 140 4.27 -17.70 4.32
CA GLN A 140 4.29 -18.30 5.65
C GLN A 140 3.46 -17.51 6.68
N GLN A 141 3.25 -16.21 6.46
CA GLN A 141 2.45 -15.35 7.33
C GLN A 141 0.96 -15.28 6.92
N LEU A 142 0.63 -15.80 5.73
CA LEU A 142 -0.69 -15.64 5.12
C LEU A 142 -1.46 -16.96 5.12
N SER A 143 -2.74 -16.89 5.47
CA SER A 143 -3.70 -18.00 5.34
C SER A 143 -4.28 -18.11 3.93
N THR A 144 -4.19 -17.03 3.14
CA THR A 144 -4.61 -16.97 1.74
C THR A 144 -3.46 -17.34 0.81
N THR A 145 -3.81 -17.90 -0.36
CA THR A 145 -2.84 -18.18 -1.42
C THR A 145 -2.30 -16.87 -2.01
N LEU A 146 -0.98 -16.71 -1.97
CA LEU A 146 -0.28 -15.58 -2.57
C LEU A 146 0.26 -15.95 -3.95
N TRP A 147 -0.21 -15.23 -4.97
CA TRP A 147 0.27 -15.42 -6.35
C TRP A 147 1.52 -14.56 -6.60
N SER A 148 2.57 -15.16 -7.14
CA SER A 148 3.74 -14.45 -7.65
C SER A 148 3.81 -14.55 -9.18
N GLY A 149 3.93 -13.40 -9.85
CA GLY A 149 4.06 -13.32 -11.30
C GLY A 149 5.53 -13.30 -11.76
N PRO A 150 5.80 -13.52 -13.06
CA PRO A 150 7.16 -13.43 -13.63
C PRO A 150 7.76 -12.01 -13.59
N ASP A 151 6.94 -11.01 -13.30
CA ASP A 151 7.27 -9.59 -13.14
C ASP A 151 7.48 -9.18 -11.68
N LEU A 152 7.56 -10.15 -10.75
CA LEU A 152 7.91 -9.92 -9.36
C LEU A 152 9.27 -9.21 -9.27
N LYS A 153 9.31 -8.10 -8.53
CA LYS A 153 10.52 -7.26 -8.38
C LYS A 153 10.88 -7.07 -6.92
N GLU A 154 12.10 -6.59 -6.70
CA GLU A 154 12.48 -6.07 -5.40
C GLU A 154 11.72 -4.77 -5.13
N LEU A 155 11.16 -4.63 -3.93
CA LEU A 155 10.60 -3.39 -3.42
C LEU A 155 11.75 -2.42 -3.22
N GLY A 156 11.70 -1.31 -3.95
CA GLY A 156 12.82 -0.39 -4.17
C GLY A 156 13.74 -0.15 -2.97
N THR A 157 15.03 -0.12 -3.27
CA THR A 157 16.12 0.24 -2.37
C THR A 157 16.65 1.61 -2.76
N HIS A 158 16.29 2.62 -1.98
CA HIS A 158 17.11 3.82 -1.86
C HIS A 158 17.48 3.98 -0.39
#